data_AF-A0AAN9UWZ2-F1
#
_entry.id   AF-A0AAN9UWZ2-F1
#
_cell.length_a   1.000
_cell.length_b   1.000
_cell.length_c   1.000
_cell.angle_alpha   90.00
_cell.angle_beta   90.00
_cell.angle_gamma   90.00
#
_symmetry.space_group_name_H-M   'P 1'
#
loop_
_entity.id
_entity.type
_entity.pdbx_description
1 polymer ?
#
loop_
_entity_poly.entity_id
_entity_poly.type
_entity_poly.pdbx_seq_one_letter_code
_entity_poly.pdbx_strand_id
1 'polypeptide(L)'
;MYSLYGSLADQEQTEAKETKWKDRLDGLLDRSLQVFFKDGVAFEPSCEPGNCNTDMESFKGYLHRWLGTTAQLAPYTADKILPVLKKSTQAAVKQCTGGDNGRFCGFHWSTGTFDGKMGAGQQMNVLGALTSIMIQHNPAPLSNDTGGTSQGDFNAGSDETTLPTFRDLTGGDKAGAGILTALLIAGACSAFAWMSLD
;
A
#
# COMPACT_ATOMS: atom_id res chain seq x y z
N MET A 1 18.25 -9.24 10.45
CA MET A 1 18.26 -9.66 11.86
C MET A 1 19.41 -10.64 12.06
N TYR A 2 20.62 -10.23 11.69
CA TYR A 2 21.84 -11.03 11.79
C TYR A 2 22.87 -10.21 12.57
N SER A 3 23.60 -10.92 13.42
CA SER A 3 24.76 -10.49 14.22
C SER A 3 24.47 -9.90 15.60
N LEU A 4 24.37 -10.79 16.60
CA LEU A 4 24.40 -10.47 18.03
C LEU A 4 25.73 -10.85 18.70
N TYR A 5 26.85 -10.73 17.98
CA TYR A 5 28.18 -10.71 18.57
C TYR A 5 29.04 -9.70 17.81
N GLY A 6 29.18 -8.49 18.36
CA GLY A 6 29.93 -7.39 17.78
C GLY A 6 30.47 -6.48 18.88
N SER A 7 31.65 -5.89 18.63
CA SER A 7 32.40 -5.04 19.55
C SER A 7 31.60 -3.83 20.05
N LEU A 8 32.09 -3.10 21.05
CA LEU A 8 31.43 -1.90 21.59
C LEU A 8 31.07 -0.86 20.50
N ALA A 9 31.83 -0.79 19.40
CA ALA A 9 31.53 0.08 18.26
C ALA A 9 30.32 -0.42 17.42
N ASP A 10 30.11 -1.74 17.32
CA ASP A 10 28.97 -2.33 16.61
C ASP A 10 27.67 -2.21 17.43
N GLN A 11 27.77 -2.22 18.76
CA GLN A 11 26.65 -2.00 19.68
C GLN A 11 26.09 -0.58 19.54
N GLU A 12 26.94 0.45 19.62
CA GLU A 12 26.54 1.86 19.43
C GLU A 12 25.91 2.10 18.04
N GLN A 13 26.47 1.46 17.00
CA GLN A 13 25.92 1.54 15.65
C GLN A 13 24.60 0.77 15.47
N THR A 14 24.35 -0.26 16.28
CA THR A 14 23.10 -1.03 16.30
C THR A 14 22.02 -0.25 17.05
N GLU A 15 22.34 0.33 18.20
CA GLU A 15 21.44 1.19 18.99
C GLU A 15 21.04 2.46 18.21
N ALA A 16 21.99 3.09 17.52
CA ALA A 16 21.70 4.24 16.65
C ALA A 16 20.82 3.85 15.44
N LYS A 17 21.00 2.64 14.88
CA LYS A 17 20.15 2.12 13.80
C LYS A 17 18.75 1.77 14.32
N GLU A 18 18.65 1.18 15.52
CA GLU A 18 17.40 0.82 16.17
C GLU A 18 16.56 2.06 16.46
N THR A 19 17.16 3.09 17.04
CA THR A 19 16.51 4.39 17.29
C THR A 19 16.00 5.02 16.00
N LYS A 20 16.82 5.06 14.94
CA LYS A 20 16.44 5.61 13.64
C LYS A 20 15.23 4.91 13.02
N TRP A 21 15.17 3.58 13.10
CA TRP A 21 14.05 2.81 12.54
C TRP A 21 12.79 2.91 13.40
N LYS A 22 12.94 2.98 14.72
CA LYS A 22 11.85 3.27 15.64
C LYS A 22 11.22 4.63 15.33
N ASP A 23 12.02 5.69 15.23
CA ASP A 23 11.51 7.05 14.94
C ASP A 23 10.76 7.11 13.61
N ARG A 24 11.26 6.41 12.59
CA ARG A 24 10.60 6.29 11.28
C ARG A 24 9.29 5.53 11.37
N LEU A 25 9.26 4.43 12.11
CA LEU A 25 8.04 3.64 12.32
C LEU A 25 6.99 4.47 13.04
N ASP A 26 7.38 5.15 14.11
CA ASP A 26 6.49 6.01 14.90
C ASP A 26 5.93 7.15 14.04
N GLY A 27 6.80 7.86 13.31
CA GLY A 27 6.35 8.94 12.41
C GLY A 27 5.40 8.45 11.31
N LEU A 28 5.69 7.31 10.68
CA LEU A 28 4.84 6.74 9.65
C LEU A 28 3.51 6.23 10.21
N LEU A 29 3.53 5.57 11.37
CA LEU A 29 2.34 5.08 12.05
C LEU A 29 1.41 6.25 12.39
N ASP A 30 1.95 7.29 13.00
CA ASP A 30 1.19 8.46 13.44
C ASP A 30 0.51 9.16 12.28
N ARG A 31 1.27 9.37 11.20
CA ARG A 31 0.72 9.98 9.99
C ARG A 31 -0.32 9.07 9.34
N SER A 32 -0.09 7.76 9.32
CA SER A 32 -1.03 6.79 8.73
C SER A 32 -2.36 6.78 9.48
N LEU A 33 -2.33 6.74 10.82
CA LEU A 33 -3.53 6.79 11.65
C LEU A 33 -4.27 8.13 11.49
N GLN A 34 -3.53 9.24 11.40
CA GLN A 34 -4.13 10.56 11.20
C GLN A 34 -4.84 10.70 9.84
N VAL A 35 -4.24 10.20 8.76
CA VAL A 35 -4.74 10.40 7.39
C VAL A 35 -5.81 9.40 7.02
N PHE A 36 -5.56 8.13 7.31
CA PHE A 36 -6.35 7.03 6.77
C PHE A 36 -7.38 6.49 7.76
N PHE A 37 -7.46 7.02 8.98
CA PHE A 37 -8.50 6.64 9.96
C PHE A 37 -9.29 7.85 10.44
N LYS A 38 -10.22 8.32 9.60
CA LYS A 38 -11.14 9.40 9.95
C LYS A 38 -12.11 8.92 11.03
N ASP A 39 -12.11 9.61 12.18
CA ASP A 39 -12.89 9.23 13.36
C ASP A 39 -12.64 7.77 13.80
N GLY A 40 -11.45 7.22 13.52
CA GLY A 40 -11.08 5.84 13.82
C GLY A 40 -11.69 4.79 12.88
N VAL A 41 -12.17 5.20 11.70
CA VAL A 41 -12.65 4.32 10.63
C VAL A 41 -11.78 4.50 9.39
N ALA A 42 -11.40 3.39 8.76
CA ALA A 42 -10.52 3.44 7.61
C ALA A 42 -11.19 4.17 6.44
N PHE A 43 -10.47 5.14 5.88
CA PHE A 43 -10.93 6.09 4.89
C PHE A 43 -9.84 6.33 3.85
N GLU A 44 -10.19 6.26 2.57
CA GLU A 44 -9.33 6.52 1.43
C GLU A 44 -9.53 7.97 0.97
N PRO A 45 -8.69 8.91 1.44
CA PRO A 45 -8.92 10.34 1.25
C PRO A 45 -8.83 10.79 -0.20
N SER A 46 -8.11 10.04 -1.03
CA SER A 46 -7.91 10.37 -2.44
C SER A 46 -9.17 10.17 -3.28
N CYS A 47 -10.07 9.27 -2.88
CA CYS A 47 -11.16 8.84 -3.76
C CYS A 47 -12.53 8.63 -3.09
N GLU A 48 -12.64 8.39 -1.78
CA GLU A 48 -13.95 8.23 -1.11
C GLU A 48 -14.86 9.47 -1.17
N PRO A 49 -14.35 10.72 -1.21
CA PRO A 49 -15.21 11.86 -1.49
C PRO A 49 -15.84 11.85 -2.89
N GLY A 50 -15.34 11.01 -3.80
CA GLY A 50 -15.81 10.88 -5.18
C GLY A 50 -15.87 9.41 -5.63
N ASN A 51 -15.03 9.03 -6.59
CA ASN A 51 -14.98 7.67 -7.14
C ASN A 51 -13.58 7.07 -7.02
N CYS A 52 -13.54 5.85 -6.52
CA CYS A 52 -12.36 5.02 -6.46
C CYS A 52 -12.27 4.13 -7.70
N ASN A 53 -11.05 3.86 -8.15
CA ASN A 53 -10.82 2.80 -9.14
C ASN A 53 -10.73 1.43 -8.44
N THR A 54 -10.73 0.35 -9.23
CA THR A 54 -10.70 -1.03 -8.72
C THR A 54 -9.53 -1.31 -7.77
N ASP A 55 -8.37 -0.69 -8.01
CA ASP A 55 -7.18 -0.89 -7.19
C ASP A 55 -7.38 -0.26 -5.80
N MET A 56 -7.83 0.99 -5.77
CA MET A 56 -8.10 1.75 -4.54
C MET A 56 -9.16 1.08 -3.66
N GLU A 57 -10.11 0.37 -4.27
CA GLU A 57 -11.13 -0.40 -3.56
C GLU A 57 -10.58 -1.59 -2.75
N SER A 58 -9.28 -1.87 -2.81
CA SER A 58 -8.60 -2.93 -2.03
C SER A 58 -7.65 -2.44 -0.93
N PHE A 59 -7.37 -1.13 -0.87
CA PHE A 59 -6.27 -0.62 -0.04
C PHE A 59 -6.54 -0.68 1.46
N LYS A 60 -7.79 -0.50 1.89
CA LYS A 60 -8.16 -0.57 3.32
C LYS A 60 -7.84 -1.93 3.92
N GLY A 61 -8.05 -3.00 3.16
CA GLY A 61 -7.73 -4.37 3.59
C GLY A 61 -6.24 -4.55 3.84
N TYR A 62 -5.40 -4.04 2.94
CA TYR A 62 -3.94 -4.08 3.10
C TYR A 62 -3.49 -3.26 4.30
N LEU A 63 -4.00 -2.03 4.44
CA LEU A 63 -3.69 -1.15 5.56
C LEU A 63 -3.99 -1.82 6.90
N HIS A 64 -5.18 -2.43 7.02
CA HIS A 64 -5.56 -3.19 8.20
C HIS A 64 -4.61 -4.35 8.48
N ARG A 65 -4.28 -5.16 7.47
CA ARG A 65 -3.41 -6.35 7.63
C ARG A 65 -1.99 -5.96 8.01
N TRP A 66 -1.42 -4.97 7.33
CA TRP A 66 -0.06 -4.50 7.60
C TRP A 66 0.06 -3.87 8.98
N LEU A 67 -0.90 -3.05 9.41
CA LEU A 67 -0.89 -2.52 10.78
C LEU A 67 -1.03 -3.64 11.83
N GLY A 68 -1.86 -4.65 11.57
CA GLY A 68 -1.95 -5.84 12.43
C GLY A 68 -0.59 -6.54 12.59
N THR A 69 0.12 -6.76 11.48
CA THR A 69 1.48 -7.35 11.51
C THR A 69 2.50 -6.43 12.18
N THR A 70 2.41 -5.11 11.97
CA THR A 70 3.26 -4.14 12.68
C THR A 70 3.11 -4.26 14.18
N ALA A 71 1.89 -4.46 14.70
CA ALA A 71 1.66 -4.67 16.14
C ALA A 71 2.29 -5.97 16.67
N GLN A 72 2.53 -6.98 15.82
CA GLN A 72 3.27 -8.19 16.22
C GLN A 72 4.79 -7.98 16.18
N LEU A 73 5.30 -7.31 15.15
CA LEU A 73 6.73 -7.09 14.94
C LEU A 73 7.30 -5.97 15.84
N ALA A 74 6.48 -5.00 16.19
CA ALA A 74 6.81 -3.89 17.08
C ALA A 74 5.74 -3.79 18.20
N PRO A 75 5.77 -4.67 19.21
CA PRO A 75 4.70 -4.80 20.20
C PRO A 75 4.35 -3.52 20.96
N TYR A 76 5.29 -2.59 21.13
CA TYR A 76 5.04 -1.29 21.77
C TYR A 76 4.04 -0.41 21.01
N THR A 77 3.77 -0.71 19.73
CA THR A 77 2.79 0.01 18.90
C THR A 77 1.37 -0.55 19.04
N ALA A 78 1.21 -1.73 19.66
CA ALA A 78 -0.04 -2.48 19.71
C ALA A 78 -1.19 -1.66 20.34
N ASP A 79 -0.93 -0.97 21.45
CA ASP A 79 -1.91 -0.15 22.16
C ASP A 79 -2.42 1.03 21.32
N LYS A 80 -1.63 1.48 20.34
CA LYS A 80 -2.01 2.54 19.41
C LYS A 80 -2.78 2.01 18.21
N ILE A 81 -2.38 0.86 17.69
CA ILE A 81 -2.93 0.27 16.46
C ILE A 81 -4.27 -0.42 16.71
N LEU A 82 -4.32 -1.33 17.68
CA LEU A 82 -5.42 -2.30 17.79
C LEU A 82 -6.78 -1.69 18.14
N PRO A 83 -6.87 -0.67 19.01
CA PRO A 83 -8.15 -0.01 19.25
C PRO A 83 -8.73 0.62 17.98
N VAL A 84 -7.86 1.21 17.15
CA VAL A 84 -8.24 1.84 15.88
C VAL A 84 -8.69 0.78 14.86
N LEU A 85 -7.94 -0.32 14.72
CA LEU A 85 -8.33 -1.43 13.84
C LEU A 85 -9.68 -2.01 14.29
N LYS A 86 -9.87 -2.27 15.58
CA LYS A 86 -11.13 -2.80 16.13
C LYS A 86 -12.32 -1.90 15.80
N LYS A 87 -12.21 -0.59 16.04
CA LYS A 87 -13.26 0.38 15.73
C LYS A 87 -13.57 0.42 14.23
N SER A 88 -12.53 0.44 13.41
CA SER A 88 -12.64 0.44 11.95
C SER A 88 -13.30 -0.83 11.42
N THR A 89 -12.93 -2.00 11.94
CA THR A 89 -13.54 -3.30 11.58
C THR A 89 -15.01 -3.37 11.99
N GLN A 90 -15.39 -2.81 13.15
CA GLN A 90 -16.80 -2.74 13.55
C GLN A 90 -17.63 -1.92 12.56
N ALA A 91 -17.12 -0.78 12.11
CA ALA A 91 -17.77 0.04 11.09
C ALA A 91 -17.83 -0.70 9.73
N ALA A 92 -16.76 -1.39 9.36
CA ALA A 92 -16.68 -2.19 8.14
C ALA A 92 -17.73 -3.30 8.10
N VAL A 93 -17.92 -4.04 9.20
CA VAL A 93 -18.90 -5.13 9.29
C VAL A 93 -20.33 -4.58 9.39
N LYS A 94 -20.54 -3.45 10.07
CA LYS A 94 -21.88 -2.86 10.26
C LYS A 94 -22.60 -2.59 8.93
N GLN A 95 -21.86 -2.18 7.91
CA GLN A 95 -22.43 -1.88 6.59
C GLN A 95 -22.64 -3.12 5.71
N CYS A 96 -22.13 -4.30 6.08
CA CYS A 96 -22.24 -5.55 5.32
C CYS A 96 -23.66 -6.15 5.37
N THR A 97 -24.59 -5.49 4.72
CA THR A 97 -26.03 -5.78 4.74
C THR A 97 -26.64 -5.84 3.35
N GLY A 98 -25.80 -5.73 2.30
CA GLY A 98 -26.23 -5.63 0.91
C GLY A 98 -26.36 -6.96 0.18
N GLY A 99 -26.82 -6.89 -1.07
CA GLY A 99 -26.92 -8.04 -1.97
C GLY A 99 -28.05 -9.00 -1.70
N ASP A 100 -28.17 -10.00 -2.57
CA ASP A 100 -29.25 -11.00 -2.53
C ASP A 100 -29.24 -11.86 -1.25
N ASN A 101 -28.07 -11.98 -0.61
CA ASN A 101 -27.90 -12.72 0.64
C ASN A 101 -27.94 -11.84 1.89
N GLY A 102 -28.09 -10.51 1.74
CA GLY A 102 -28.11 -9.55 2.84
C GLY A 102 -26.80 -9.45 3.63
N ARG A 103 -25.66 -9.83 3.04
CA ARG A 103 -24.35 -9.88 3.72
C ARG A 103 -23.21 -9.29 2.90
N PHE A 104 -23.45 -8.80 1.68
CA PHE A 104 -22.38 -8.17 0.91
C PHE A 104 -21.95 -6.86 1.55
N CYS A 105 -20.64 -6.66 1.52
CA CYS A 105 -19.97 -5.49 2.04
C CYS A 105 -19.75 -4.44 0.95
N GLY A 106 -19.98 -3.20 1.34
CA GLY A 106 -19.63 -1.96 0.64
C GLY A 106 -18.26 -1.39 1.00
N PHE A 107 -18.00 -0.17 0.52
CA PHE A 107 -16.70 0.49 0.65
C PHE A 107 -16.69 1.65 1.67
N HIS A 108 -17.78 2.41 1.79
CA HIS A 108 -17.87 3.59 2.67
C HIS A 108 -18.24 3.22 4.10
N TRP A 109 -17.27 2.69 4.84
CA TRP A 109 -17.46 2.18 6.21
C TRP A 109 -17.92 3.25 7.21
N SER A 110 -17.53 4.51 7.01
CA SER A 110 -17.88 5.64 7.88
C SER A 110 -19.37 5.95 7.88
N THR A 111 -20.10 5.61 6.81
CA THR A 111 -21.56 5.82 6.73
C THR A 111 -22.34 4.85 7.62
N GLY A 112 -21.75 3.67 7.90
CA GLY A 112 -22.41 2.61 8.67
C GLY A 112 -23.58 1.94 7.95
N THR A 113 -23.79 2.21 6.65
CA THR A 113 -24.84 1.65 5.81
C THR A 113 -24.25 1.10 4.52
N PHE A 114 -24.85 0.06 3.94
CA PHE A 114 -24.43 -0.46 2.64
C PHE A 114 -24.58 0.63 1.57
N ASP A 115 -23.51 0.87 0.81
CA ASP A 115 -23.40 1.98 -0.15
C ASP A 115 -23.74 1.56 -1.60
N GLY A 116 -24.14 0.32 -1.82
CA GLY A 116 -24.41 -0.23 -3.15
C GLY A 116 -23.16 -0.57 -3.96
N LYS A 117 -21.95 -0.26 -3.47
CA LYS A 117 -20.69 -0.58 -4.16
C LYS A 117 -20.22 -1.97 -3.74
N MET A 118 -20.36 -2.96 -4.60
CA MET A 118 -19.93 -4.34 -4.30
C MET A 118 -18.95 -4.87 -5.34
N GLY A 119 -17.99 -5.65 -4.87
CA GLY A 119 -16.94 -6.24 -5.68
C GLY A 119 -15.93 -7.00 -4.83
N ALA A 120 -14.95 -7.61 -5.49
CA ALA A 120 -13.91 -8.39 -4.82
C ALA A 120 -13.07 -7.53 -3.86
N GLY A 121 -12.74 -6.28 -4.24
CA GLY A 121 -11.98 -5.36 -3.39
C GLY A 121 -12.69 -5.04 -2.07
N GLN A 122 -13.98 -4.75 -2.12
CA GLN A 122 -14.81 -4.45 -0.96
C GLN A 122 -14.92 -5.65 -0.03
N GLN A 123 -15.16 -6.85 -0.58
CA GLN A 123 -15.21 -8.07 0.25
C GLN A 123 -13.83 -8.37 0.87
N MET A 124 -12.76 -8.25 0.09
CA MET A 124 -11.39 -8.47 0.55
C MET A 124 -10.98 -7.47 1.63
N ASN A 125 -11.44 -6.21 1.57
CA ASN A 125 -11.16 -5.23 2.60
C ASN A 125 -11.74 -5.61 3.94
N VAL A 126 -13.02 -6.01 3.97
CA VAL A 126 -13.68 -6.40 5.22
C VAL A 126 -13.08 -7.70 5.77
N LEU A 127 -12.75 -8.66 4.90
CA LEU A 127 -12.01 -9.86 5.31
C LEU A 127 -10.65 -9.49 5.91
N GLY A 128 -9.89 -8.60 5.26
CA GLY A 128 -8.63 -8.09 5.76
C GLY A 128 -8.79 -7.50 7.16
N ALA A 129 -9.75 -6.59 7.34
CA ALA A 129 -10.06 -5.94 8.61
C ALA A 129 -10.46 -6.94 9.72
N LEU A 130 -11.21 -7.99 9.40
CA LEU A 130 -11.57 -9.06 10.34
C LEU A 130 -10.36 -9.91 10.73
N THR A 131 -9.53 -10.31 9.76
CA THR A 131 -8.33 -11.11 10.06
C THR A 131 -7.30 -10.34 10.88
N SER A 132 -7.17 -9.03 10.67
CA SER A 132 -6.23 -8.17 11.39
C SER A 132 -6.50 -8.06 12.88
N ILE A 133 -7.76 -8.08 13.32
CA ILE A 133 -8.06 -8.03 14.76
C ILE A 133 -7.79 -9.37 15.46
N MET A 134 -7.77 -10.47 14.72
CA MET A 134 -7.43 -11.80 15.25
C MET A 134 -5.92 -12.04 15.33
N ILE A 135 -5.11 -11.17 14.75
CA ILE A 135 -3.66 -11.38 14.59
C ILE A 135 -2.92 -11.49 15.94
N GLN A 136 -3.47 -10.90 17.01
CA GLN A 136 -2.89 -11.01 18.35
C GLN A 136 -2.93 -12.43 18.94
N HIS A 137 -3.81 -13.28 18.43
CA HIS A 137 -3.91 -14.68 18.86
C HIS A 137 -3.09 -15.62 17.99
N ASN A 138 -2.42 -15.09 16.96
CA ASN A 138 -1.58 -15.86 16.05
C ASN A 138 -0.10 -15.57 16.33
N PRO A 139 0.80 -16.53 16.02
CA PRO A 139 2.23 -16.28 16.05
C PRO A 139 2.62 -15.12 15.14
N ALA A 140 3.69 -14.42 15.50
CA ALA A 140 4.34 -13.45 14.62
C ALA A 140 4.87 -14.14 13.34
N PRO A 141 5.12 -13.38 12.25
CA PRO A 141 5.70 -13.94 11.02
C PRO A 141 6.96 -14.75 11.30
N LEU A 142 7.02 -15.98 10.78
CA LEU A 142 8.13 -16.89 11.04
C LEU A 142 9.37 -16.50 10.23
N SER A 143 10.54 -16.66 10.83
CA SER A 143 11.83 -16.64 10.15
C SER A 143 12.33 -18.07 9.87
N ASN A 144 13.50 -18.19 9.24
CA ASN A 144 14.20 -19.46 9.06
C ASN A 144 14.46 -20.18 10.40
N ASP A 145 14.76 -19.41 11.45
CA ASP A 145 15.11 -19.95 12.77
C ASP A 145 13.90 -20.20 13.66
N THR A 146 12.72 -19.66 13.30
CA THR A 146 11.48 -19.80 14.09
C THR A 146 10.47 -20.73 13.43
N GLY A 147 10.90 -21.65 12.56
CA GLY A 147 10.04 -22.69 12.00
C GLY A 147 9.39 -22.35 10.65
N GLY A 148 9.92 -21.38 9.91
CA GLY A 148 9.58 -21.20 8.49
C GLY A 148 10.04 -22.41 7.67
N THR A 149 9.12 -23.05 6.94
CA THR A 149 9.42 -24.28 6.17
C THR A 149 9.75 -24.02 4.69
N SER A 150 9.55 -22.80 4.22
CA SER A 150 9.86 -22.43 2.83
C SER A 150 11.38 -22.40 2.62
N GLN A 151 11.85 -23.09 1.58
CA GLN A 151 13.27 -23.13 1.23
C GLN A 151 13.61 -22.00 0.26
N GLY A 152 14.77 -21.37 0.46
CA GLY A 152 15.30 -20.37 -0.47
C GLY A 152 15.95 -21.01 -1.69
N ASP A 153 16.04 -20.25 -2.78
CA ASP A 153 16.83 -20.58 -3.97
C ASP A 153 17.86 -19.47 -4.18
N PHE A 154 19.15 -19.82 -4.19
CA PHE A 154 20.23 -18.85 -4.38
C PHE A 154 20.31 -18.32 -5.82
N ASN A 155 19.69 -19.01 -6.78
CA ASN A 155 19.57 -18.62 -8.17
C ASN A 155 18.21 -17.96 -8.49
N ALA A 156 17.36 -17.66 -7.49
CA ALA A 156 16.06 -17.06 -7.77
C ALA A 156 16.22 -15.71 -8.50
N GLY A 157 15.71 -15.63 -9.73
CA GLY A 157 15.82 -14.42 -10.57
C GLY A 157 17.13 -14.28 -11.34
N SER A 158 18.02 -15.29 -11.34
CA SER A 158 19.20 -15.32 -12.21
C SER A 158 18.94 -15.90 -13.60
N ASP A 159 17.73 -16.42 -13.84
CA ASP A 159 17.33 -16.87 -15.16
C ASP A 159 17.31 -15.68 -16.15
N GLU A 160 17.83 -15.91 -17.36
CA GLU A 160 17.73 -14.98 -18.48
C GLU A 160 16.28 -14.54 -18.64
N THR A 161 16.00 -13.29 -18.30
CA THR A 161 14.64 -12.77 -18.39
C THR A 161 14.28 -12.67 -19.87
N THR A 162 13.28 -13.43 -20.32
CA THR A 162 12.71 -13.29 -21.66
C THR A 162 11.86 -12.02 -21.74
N LEU A 163 12.47 -10.87 -21.46
CA LEU A 163 11.86 -9.59 -21.78
C LEU A 163 11.89 -9.45 -23.30
N PRO A 164 10.83 -8.90 -23.91
CA PRO A 164 10.90 -8.53 -25.31
C PRO A 164 12.05 -7.53 -25.47
N THR A 165 13.14 -7.97 -26.08
CA THR A 165 14.23 -7.09 -26.49
C THR A 165 13.73 -6.28 -27.67
N PHE A 166 13.51 -4.99 -27.45
CA PHE A 166 13.22 -4.07 -28.55
C PHE A 166 14.43 -4.02 -29.49
N ARG A 167 14.19 -3.98 -30.80
CA ARG A 167 15.26 -3.78 -31.78
C ARG A 167 16.00 -2.48 -31.48
N ASP A 168 17.29 -2.42 -31.82
CA ASP A 168 18.03 -1.18 -31.73
C ASP A 168 17.38 -0.08 -32.59
N LEU A 169 17.35 1.13 -32.02
CA LEU A 169 16.89 2.33 -32.73
C LEU A 169 17.91 2.66 -33.83
N THR A 170 17.45 2.65 -35.07
CA THR A 170 18.27 2.99 -36.23
C THR A 170 18.49 4.50 -36.32
N GLY A 171 19.44 4.93 -37.16
CA GLY A 171 19.60 6.35 -37.49
C GLY A 171 18.33 6.96 -38.10
N GLY A 172 17.55 6.17 -38.86
CA GLY A 172 16.26 6.59 -39.42
C GLY A 172 15.21 6.89 -38.36
N ASP A 173 15.12 6.06 -37.32
CA ASP A 173 14.18 6.27 -36.21
C ASP A 173 14.49 7.58 -35.45
N LYS A 174 15.79 7.84 -35.21
CA LYS A 174 16.26 9.06 -34.54
C LYS A 174 16.03 10.31 -35.40
N ALA A 175 16.30 10.22 -36.70
CA ALA A 175 16.06 11.32 -37.63
C ALA A 175 14.55 11.64 -37.75
N GLY A 176 13.72 10.61 -37.88
CA GLY A 176 12.26 10.74 -37.92
C GLY A 176 11.71 11.38 -36.65
N ALA A 177 12.14 10.92 -35.48
CA ALA A 177 11.75 11.50 -34.19
C ALA A 177 12.16 12.99 -34.07
N GLY A 178 13.37 13.33 -34.52
CA GLY A 178 13.85 14.73 -34.53
C GLY A 178 13.02 15.64 -35.44
N ILE A 179 12.73 15.19 -36.66
CA ILE A 179 11.90 15.95 -37.62
C ILE A 179 10.49 16.14 -37.06
N LEU A 180 9.87 15.08 -36.55
CA LEU A 180 8.51 15.15 -36.01
C LEU A 180 8.43 16.13 -34.83
N THR A 181 9.43 16.10 -33.95
CA THR A 181 9.53 17.02 -32.81
C THR A 181 9.68 18.47 -33.27
N ALA A 182 10.54 18.74 -34.25
CA ALA A 182 10.73 20.08 -34.80
C ALA A 182 9.44 20.63 -35.44
N LEU A 183 8.71 19.79 -36.19
CA LEU A 183 7.43 20.18 -36.80
C LEU A 183 6.36 20.50 -35.75
N LEU A 184 6.26 19.71 -34.67
CA LEU A 184 5.33 19.98 -33.58
C LEU A 184 5.65 21.29 -32.86
N ILE A 185 6.93 21.55 -32.58
CA ILE A 185 7.37 22.80 -31.95
C ILE A 185 7.10 23.99 -32.87
N ALA A 186 7.45 23.88 -34.16
CA ALA A 186 7.22 24.94 -35.12
C ALA A 186 5.72 25.26 -35.25
N GLY A 187 4.87 24.22 -35.38
CA GLY A 187 3.42 24.38 -35.44
C GLY A 187 2.84 25.03 -34.20
N ALA A 188 3.27 24.62 -33.00
CA ALA A 188 2.86 25.24 -31.75
C ALA A 188 3.26 26.72 -31.69
N CYS A 189 4.53 27.04 -31.99
CA CYS A 189 5.02 28.42 -32.03
C CYS A 189 4.26 29.29 -33.04
N SER A 190 3.96 28.76 -34.23
CA SER A 190 3.16 29.46 -35.24
C SER A 190 1.75 29.73 -34.76
N ALA A 191 1.09 28.77 -34.10
CA ALA A 191 -0.23 28.98 -33.51
C ALA A 191 -0.22 30.04 -32.40
N PHE A 192 0.78 30.03 -31.52
CA PHE A 192 0.94 31.05 -30.49
C PHE A 192 1.20 32.45 -31.06
N ALA A 193 2.06 32.55 -32.08
CA ALA A 193 2.31 33.81 -32.75
C ALA A 193 1.04 34.36 -33.43
N TRP A 194 0.27 33.49 -34.10
CA TRP A 194 -1.00 33.88 -34.74
C TRP A 194 -2.01 34.43 -33.72
N MET A 195 -2.19 33.74 -32.58
CA MET A 195 -3.08 34.20 -31.51
C MET A 195 -2.60 35.49 -30.81
N SER A 196 -1.32 35.86 -30.94
CA SER A 196 -0.75 37.06 -30.31
C SER A 196 -0.70 38.28 -31.23
N LEU A 197 -1.08 38.11 -32.50
CA LEU A 197 -1.10 39.16 -33.52
C LEU A 197 -2.53 39.67 -33.82
N ASP A 198 -3.52 39.16 -33.09
CA ASP A 198 -4.89 39.66 -32.97
C ASP A 198 -5.07 40.23 -31.54
#